data_AF-A0A958J2S9-F1
#
_entry.id   AF-A0A958J2S9-F1
#
_cell.length_a   1.000
_cell.length_b   1.000
_cell.length_c   1.000
_cell.angle_alpha   90.00
_cell.angle_beta   90.00
_cell.angle_gamma   90.00
#
_symmetry.space_group_name_H-M   'P 1'
#
loop_
_entity.id
_entity.type
_entity.pdbx_description
1 polymer ?
#
loop_
_entity_poly.entity_id
_entity_poly.type
_entity_poly.pdbx_seq_one_letter_code
_entity_poly.pdbx_strand_id
1 'polypeptide(L)'
;MKQIQIMLFILSACFLFNSQDVLAQSKKTTESSDVGSYSREGIDVVQGRLFRKALRHEFSLDGGLIVDNQFLFYQLLQPRYTFHLRESIGFELSFGKAFHQERAIIDALKDVQCDPDNNPSTPTVDCSVALDPPPDPLKNMYFANIIWSPIYGKFSIFSKKIYHFDIYMLAGGGMFDNERSNRFAFNVGAGAKVFVNDWFAVRVDFRNITVREGAPFNQIVNNRIYSLGVSAFLPTKSRNNI
;
A
#
# COMPACT_ATOMS: atom_id res chain seq x y z
N MET A 1 6.52 21.99 -4.89
CA MET A 1 6.49 21.34 -6.23
C MET A 1 7.84 20.78 -6.70
N LYS A 2 8.99 21.48 -6.50
CA LYS A 2 10.31 21.01 -6.99
C LYS A 2 10.84 19.71 -6.34
N GLN A 3 10.54 19.42 -5.07
CA GLN A 3 11.04 18.19 -4.42
C GLN A 3 10.31 16.90 -4.87
N ILE A 4 9.04 17.00 -5.26
CA ILE A 4 8.26 15.84 -5.74
C ILE A 4 8.72 15.42 -7.14
N GLN A 5 9.10 16.37 -8.00
CA GLN A 5 9.67 16.04 -9.31
C GLN A 5 11.03 15.35 -9.20
N ILE A 6 11.88 15.73 -8.24
CA ILE A 6 13.18 15.08 -8.03
C ILE A 6 13.00 13.64 -7.52
N MET A 7 12.03 13.39 -6.63
CA MET A 7 11.75 12.04 -6.14
C MET A 7 11.12 11.15 -7.22
N LEU A 8 10.26 11.70 -8.08
CA LEU A 8 9.70 10.97 -9.24
C LEU A 8 10.77 10.66 -10.29
N PHE A 9 11.76 11.55 -10.46
CA PHE A 9 12.89 11.33 -11.35
C PHE A 9 13.85 10.25 -10.82
N ILE A 10 14.08 10.21 -9.51
CA ILE A 10 14.90 9.17 -8.86
C ILE A 10 14.18 7.80 -8.94
N LEU A 11 12.86 7.76 -8.75
CA LEU A 11 12.08 6.52 -8.84
C LEU A 11 11.98 6.01 -10.29
N SER A 12 11.88 6.91 -11.28
CA SER A 12 11.91 6.58 -12.71
C SER A 12 13.30 6.15 -13.18
N ALA A 13 14.37 6.80 -12.72
CA ALA A 13 15.75 6.41 -13.01
C ALA A 13 16.09 5.03 -12.42
N CYS A 14 15.55 4.69 -11.25
CA CYS A 14 15.76 3.38 -10.63
C CYS A 14 14.99 2.26 -11.36
N PHE A 15 13.86 2.58 -12.02
CA PHE A 15 13.12 1.64 -12.86
C PHE A 15 13.79 1.41 -14.24
N LEU A 16 14.38 2.45 -14.83
CA LEU A 16 15.05 2.36 -16.12
C LEU A 16 16.37 1.59 -16.04
N PHE A 17 17.14 1.74 -14.96
CA PHE A 17 18.37 0.94 -14.74
C PHE A 17 18.08 -0.57 -14.58
N ASN A 18 16.96 -0.97 -13.97
CA ASN A 18 16.60 -2.38 -13.87
C ASN A 18 16.11 -2.98 -15.20
N SER A 19 15.51 -2.19 -16.09
CA SER A 19 14.95 -2.70 -17.34
C SER A 19 16.02 -3.15 -18.35
N GLN A 20 17.18 -2.49 -18.36
CA GLN A 20 18.29 -2.87 -19.26
C GLN A 20 18.98 -4.15 -18.79
N ASP A 21 19.09 -4.39 -17.49
CA ASP A 21 19.64 -5.64 -16.94
C ASP A 21 18.71 -6.83 -17.18
N VAL A 22 17.39 -6.64 -17.12
CA VAL A 22 16.39 -7.70 -17.42
C VAL A 22 16.43 -8.09 -18.91
N LEU A 23 16.55 -7.12 -19.83
CA LEU A 23 16.68 -7.42 -21.26
C LEU A 23 18.05 -8.01 -21.61
N ALA A 24 19.12 -7.60 -20.93
CA ALA A 24 20.46 -8.19 -21.11
C ALA A 24 20.55 -9.63 -20.60
N GLN A 25 19.84 -9.98 -19.52
CA GLN A 25 19.76 -11.36 -19.02
C GLN A 25 18.85 -12.26 -19.87
N SER A 26 17.81 -11.73 -20.51
CA SER A 26 16.99 -12.50 -21.44
C SER A 26 17.77 -12.99 -22.67
N LYS A 27 18.81 -12.27 -23.11
CA LYS A 27 19.58 -12.65 -24.31
C LYS A 27 20.72 -13.65 -24.01
N LYS A 28 21.00 -13.94 -22.74
CA LYS A 28 22.12 -14.82 -22.34
C LYS A 28 21.68 -16.24 -21.91
N THR A 29 20.40 -16.58 -22.08
CA THR A 29 19.87 -17.91 -21.72
C THR A 29 19.26 -18.61 -22.94
N THR A 30 19.95 -18.58 -24.07
CA THR A 30 19.64 -19.42 -25.24
C THR A 30 20.93 -19.91 -25.88
N GLU A 31 21.79 -20.53 -25.08
CA GLU A 31 22.80 -21.48 -25.58
C GLU A 31 23.39 -22.25 -24.39
N SER A 32 22.79 -23.41 -24.11
CA SER A 32 23.43 -24.55 -23.45
C SER A 32 22.48 -25.74 -23.54
N SER A 33 22.00 -26.02 -24.75
CA SER A 33 21.55 -27.35 -25.15
C SER A 33 22.79 -28.20 -25.37
N ASP A 34 23.41 -28.66 -24.28
CA ASP A 34 24.29 -29.82 -24.22
C ASP A 34 24.75 -30.02 -22.77
N VAL A 35 23.84 -30.49 -21.93
CA VAL A 35 24.22 -31.23 -20.74
C VAL A 35 23.58 -32.59 -20.88
N GLY A 36 24.42 -33.52 -21.35
CA GLY A 36 24.09 -34.90 -21.57
C GLY A 36 23.44 -35.56 -20.35
N SER A 37 22.60 -36.54 -20.69
CA SER A 37 22.00 -37.53 -19.82
C SER A 37 23.03 -38.15 -18.87
N TYR A 38 23.20 -37.55 -17.71
CA TYR A 38 23.71 -38.24 -16.53
C TYR A 38 22.62 -38.17 -15.47
N SER A 39 21.83 -39.25 -15.43
CA SER A 39 21.05 -39.63 -14.28
C SER A 39 22.00 -39.76 -13.07
N ARG A 40 22.17 -38.66 -12.32
CA ARG A 40 22.76 -38.73 -10.97
C ARG A 40 21.64 -39.13 -10.02
N GLU A 41 21.50 -40.43 -9.86
CA GLU A 41 20.82 -41.05 -8.74
C GLU A 41 21.48 -40.50 -7.45
N GLY A 42 20.73 -39.74 -6.65
CA GLY A 42 21.18 -39.26 -5.34
C GLY A 42 21.40 -37.75 -5.15
N ILE A 43 20.91 -36.88 -6.04
CA ILE A 43 20.76 -35.45 -5.69
C ILE A 43 19.28 -35.17 -5.50
N ASP A 44 18.82 -35.26 -4.25
CA ASP A 44 17.54 -34.66 -3.87
C ASP A 44 17.71 -33.14 -3.96
N VAL A 45 17.38 -32.57 -5.12
CA VAL A 45 17.35 -31.13 -5.29
C VAL A 45 16.11 -30.64 -4.56
N VAL A 46 16.24 -30.44 -3.25
CA VAL A 46 15.18 -29.82 -2.43
C VAL A 46 15.04 -28.37 -2.90
N GLN A 47 14.31 -28.16 -3.99
CA GLN A 47 13.86 -26.86 -4.47
C GLN A 47 12.69 -26.38 -3.59
N GLY A 48 12.88 -26.38 -2.28
CA GLY A 48 11.96 -25.76 -1.35
C GLY A 48 12.08 -24.25 -1.44
N ARG A 49 10.95 -23.53 -1.52
CA ARG A 49 10.95 -22.13 -1.05
C ARG A 49 11.41 -22.16 0.41
N LEU A 50 12.49 -21.45 0.74
CA LEU A 50 12.97 -21.31 2.12
C LEU A 50 11.86 -20.73 3.03
N PHE A 51 11.00 -19.88 2.46
CA PHE A 51 9.86 -19.29 3.15
C PHE A 51 8.52 -19.82 2.64
N ARG A 52 7.87 -20.69 3.42
CA ARG A 52 6.51 -21.19 3.12
C ARG A 52 5.46 -20.37 3.85
N LYS A 53 4.61 -19.65 3.12
CA LYS A 53 3.55 -18.84 3.73
C LYS A 53 2.29 -19.64 4.11
N ALA A 54 2.09 -20.82 3.52
CA ALA A 54 0.87 -21.58 3.69
C ALA A 54 0.55 -21.88 5.17
N LEU A 55 -0.72 -21.69 5.53
CA LEU A 55 -1.29 -21.89 6.86
C LEU A 55 -0.64 -21.05 7.97
N ARG A 56 -0.08 -19.88 7.64
CA ARG A 56 0.50 -18.96 8.62
C ARG A 56 -0.37 -17.75 8.91
N HIS A 57 -0.23 -17.31 10.16
CA HIS A 57 -0.82 -16.09 10.68
C HIS A 57 0.22 -14.98 10.58
N GLU A 58 -0.16 -13.86 9.95
CA GLU A 58 0.66 -12.67 9.85
C GLU A 58 -0.07 -11.52 10.52
N PHE A 59 0.62 -10.86 11.44
CA PHE A 59 0.16 -9.61 12.04
C PHE A 59 0.99 -8.48 11.45
N SER A 60 0.34 -7.51 10.84
CA SER A 60 1.00 -6.33 10.27
C SER A 60 0.55 -5.08 11.00
N LEU A 61 1.47 -4.13 11.14
CA LEU A 61 1.15 -2.79 11.59
C LEU A 61 1.73 -1.82 10.58
N ASP A 62 0.87 -0.98 10.03
CA ASP A 62 1.21 -0.13 8.91
C ASP A 62 0.81 1.31 9.18
N GLY A 63 1.67 2.24 8.78
CA GLY A 63 1.43 3.68 8.77
C GLY A 63 1.31 4.18 7.34
N GLY A 64 0.30 4.98 7.03
CA GLY A 64 0.07 5.47 5.68
C GLY A 64 -0.37 6.92 5.61
N LEU A 65 -0.42 7.42 4.39
CA LEU A 65 -0.88 8.76 4.05
C LEU A 65 -1.94 8.66 2.96
N ILE A 66 -3.00 9.46 3.10
CA ILE A 66 -4.05 9.59 2.09
C ILE A 66 -3.73 10.82 1.25
N VAL A 67 -3.56 10.64 -0.06
CA VAL A 67 -2.99 11.66 -0.96
C VAL A 67 -4.06 12.38 -1.79
N ASP A 68 -5.33 12.05 -1.59
CA ASP A 68 -6.43 12.54 -2.44
C ASP A 68 -6.93 13.95 -2.09
N ASN A 69 -6.37 14.59 -1.05
CA ASN A 69 -6.74 15.96 -0.67
C ASN A 69 -5.52 16.90 -0.71
N GLN A 70 -5.61 17.94 -1.53
CA GLN A 70 -4.56 18.97 -1.67
C GLN A 70 -4.45 19.92 -0.45
N PHE A 71 -5.44 19.90 0.46
CA PHE A 71 -5.55 20.82 1.60
C PHE A 71 -5.33 20.19 2.97
N LEU A 72 -5.53 18.87 3.12
CA LEU A 72 -5.44 18.15 4.40
C LEU A 72 -4.52 16.93 4.27
N PHE A 73 -3.60 16.76 5.23
CA PHE A 73 -2.79 15.55 5.33
C PHE A 73 -3.34 14.65 6.42
N TYR A 74 -3.76 13.46 6.04
CA TYR A 74 -4.21 12.44 6.98
C TYR A 74 -3.11 11.42 7.21
N GLN A 75 -2.80 11.17 8.47
CA GLN A 75 -1.96 10.04 8.87
C GLN A 75 -2.85 8.87 9.22
N LEU A 76 -2.63 7.73 8.58
CA LEU A 76 -3.38 6.50 8.79
C LEU A 76 -2.53 5.54 9.62
N LEU A 77 -3.12 4.97 10.67
CA LEU A 77 -2.57 3.82 11.36
C LEU A 77 -3.46 2.61 11.10
N GLN A 78 -2.89 1.51 10.63
CA GLN A 78 -3.65 0.35 10.18
C GLN A 78 -3.03 -0.96 10.69
N PRO A 79 -3.50 -1.50 11.82
CA PRO A 79 -3.27 -2.91 12.15
C PRO A 79 -3.99 -3.84 11.17
N ARG A 80 -3.33 -4.94 10.81
CA ARG A 80 -3.86 -5.95 9.91
C ARG A 80 -3.54 -7.35 10.40
N TYR A 81 -4.43 -8.26 10.11
CA TYR A 81 -4.27 -9.68 10.34
C TYR A 81 -4.47 -10.41 9.02
N THR A 82 -3.46 -11.14 8.57
CA THR A 82 -3.51 -11.91 7.34
C THR A 82 -3.34 -13.39 7.63
N PHE A 83 -4.30 -14.19 7.21
CA PHE A 83 -4.22 -15.64 7.20
C PHE A 83 -3.90 -16.15 5.80
N HIS A 84 -2.78 -16.83 5.64
CA HIS A 84 -2.36 -17.36 4.34
C HIS A 84 -2.92 -18.77 4.16
N LEU A 85 -3.85 -18.96 3.22
CA LEU A 85 -4.42 -20.27 2.88
C LEU A 85 -3.43 -21.12 2.07
N ARG A 86 -2.75 -20.47 1.12
CA ARG A 86 -1.74 -21.06 0.22
C ARG A 86 -0.54 -20.13 0.12
N GLU A 87 0.51 -20.55 -0.57
CA GLU A 87 1.68 -19.71 -0.85
C GLU A 87 1.35 -18.47 -1.68
N SER A 88 0.30 -18.53 -2.49
CA SER A 88 -0.15 -17.47 -3.39
C SER A 88 -1.39 -16.72 -2.90
N ILE A 89 -2.20 -17.29 -1.99
CA ILE A 89 -3.48 -16.70 -1.60
C ILE A 89 -3.57 -16.56 -0.08
N GLY A 90 -3.99 -15.39 0.37
CA GLY A 90 -4.29 -15.09 1.76
C GLY A 90 -5.56 -14.28 1.93
N PHE A 91 -6.10 -14.28 3.13
CA PHE A 91 -7.22 -13.45 3.56
C PHE A 91 -6.70 -12.43 4.57
N GLU A 92 -7.00 -11.15 4.37
CA GLU A 92 -6.56 -10.03 5.20
C GLU A 92 -7.76 -9.33 5.81
N LEU A 93 -7.75 -9.19 7.12
CA LEU A 93 -8.60 -8.28 7.86
C LEU A 93 -7.77 -7.06 8.23
N SER A 94 -8.30 -5.87 7.99
CA SER A 94 -7.60 -4.63 8.31
C SER A 94 -8.53 -3.65 9.02
N PHE A 95 -7.99 -3.02 10.05
CA PHE A 95 -8.65 -1.93 10.77
C PHE A 95 -7.77 -0.69 10.62
N GLY A 96 -8.31 0.40 10.07
CA GLY A 96 -7.61 1.65 9.88
C GLY A 96 -8.21 2.73 10.77
N LYS A 97 -7.36 3.50 11.45
CA LYS A 97 -7.74 4.72 12.15
C LYS A 97 -6.97 5.89 11.56
N ALA A 98 -7.68 6.88 11.04
CA ALA A 98 -7.08 8.08 10.49
C ALA A 98 -7.03 9.17 11.57
N PHE A 99 -5.86 9.76 11.74
CA PHE A 99 -5.63 10.92 12.57
C PHE A 99 -5.48 12.13 11.65
N HIS A 100 -6.29 13.15 11.91
CA HIS A 100 -6.20 14.42 11.22
C HIS A 100 -5.23 15.32 11.98
N GLN A 101 -4.32 15.96 11.26
CA GLN A 101 -3.60 17.13 11.75
C GLN A 101 -4.11 18.33 10.95
N GLU A 102 -4.68 19.31 11.66
CA GLU A 102 -5.09 20.57 11.04
C GLU A 102 -3.86 21.24 10.44
N ARG A 103 -3.91 21.58 9.15
CA ARG A 103 -2.85 22.38 8.50
C ARG A 103 -3.08 23.85 8.81
N ALA A 104 -2.00 24.60 9.01
CA ALA A 104 -2.00 26.06 9.21
C ALA A 104 -2.75 26.87 8.14
N ILE A 105 -3.09 26.27 7.00
CA ILE A 105 -3.88 26.89 5.92
C ILE A 105 -5.36 27.07 6.35
N ILE A 106 -5.90 26.19 7.21
CA ILE A 106 -7.27 26.37 7.75
C ILE A 106 -7.29 27.52 8.77
N ASP A 107 -6.25 27.69 9.57
CA ASP A 107 -6.14 28.87 10.46
C ASP A 107 -6.03 30.16 9.65
N ALA A 108 -5.30 30.16 8.53
CA ALA A 108 -5.23 31.32 7.63
C ALA A 108 -6.55 31.63 6.91
N LEU A 109 -7.44 30.64 6.74
CA LEU A 109 -8.79 30.83 6.16
C LEU A 109 -9.85 31.15 7.22
N LYS A 110 -9.67 30.73 8.48
CA LYS A 110 -10.51 31.15 9.62
C LYS A 110 -10.32 32.62 9.99
N ASP A 111 -9.18 33.21 9.64
CA ASP A 111 -8.83 34.61 9.93
C ASP A 111 -9.28 35.60 8.83
N VAL A 112 -9.94 35.11 7.76
CA VAL A 112 -10.58 36.01 6.80
C VAL A 112 -11.89 36.50 7.39
N GLN A 113 -11.81 37.64 8.07
CA GLN A 113 -12.92 38.30 8.72
C GLN A 113 -13.85 38.92 7.67
N CYS A 114 -15.02 38.32 7.46
CA CYS A 114 -16.07 38.91 6.63
C CYS A 114 -16.77 40.01 7.44
N ASP A 115 -16.64 41.26 7.00
CA ASP A 115 -17.38 42.39 7.57
C ASP A 115 -18.79 42.43 6.97
N PRO A 116 -19.87 42.19 7.75
CA PRO A 116 -21.23 42.24 7.26
C PRO A 116 -21.72 43.66 6.92
N ASP A 117 -20.97 44.71 7.29
CA ASP A 117 -21.45 46.10 7.23
C ASP A 117 -21.12 46.87 5.94
N ASN A 118 -20.57 46.21 4.90
CA ASN A 118 -20.28 46.85 3.59
C ASN A 118 -19.56 48.21 3.73
N ASN A 119 -18.59 48.33 4.64
CA ASN A 119 -17.85 49.57 4.79
C ASN A 119 -16.84 49.69 3.60
N PRO A 120 -16.96 50.70 2.72
CA PRO A 120 -16.29 50.72 1.41
C PRO A 120 -14.78 51.02 1.45
N SER A 121 -14.11 50.85 2.59
CA SER A 121 -12.70 51.21 2.79
C SER A 121 -11.73 50.02 2.84
N THR A 122 -12.19 48.79 2.64
CA THR A 122 -11.33 47.60 2.55
C THR A 122 -11.73 46.75 1.33
N PRO A 123 -10.76 46.10 0.65
CA PRO A 123 -11.06 45.23 -0.49
C PRO A 123 -11.81 43.99 0.01
N THR A 124 -13.13 44.04 0.03
CA THR A 124 -14.02 42.96 0.45
C THR A 124 -14.26 42.01 -0.72
N VAL A 125 -14.05 40.71 -0.50
CA VAL A 125 -14.37 39.65 -1.45
C VAL A 125 -15.82 39.22 -1.22
N ASP A 126 -16.62 39.13 -2.28
CA ASP A 126 -18.00 38.64 -2.23
C ASP A 126 -18.06 37.25 -1.55
N CYS A 127 -18.78 37.17 -0.43
CA CYS A 127 -18.90 35.95 0.40
C CYS A 127 -19.89 34.92 -0.17
N SER A 128 -20.34 35.08 -1.41
CA SER A 128 -21.32 34.20 -2.06
C SER A 128 -20.70 32.97 -2.74
N VAL A 129 -19.40 32.72 -2.57
CA VAL A 129 -18.79 31.47 -3.00
C VAL A 129 -19.06 30.43 -1.93
N ALA A 130 -20.10 29.62 -2.12
CA ALA A 130 -20.31 28.40 -1.37
C ALA A 130 -19.12 27.48 -1.64
N LEU A 131 -18.11 27.55 -0.77
CA LEU A 131 -17.05 26.57 -0.75
C LEU A 131 -17.70 25.24 -0.36
N ASP A 132 -17.54 24.22 -1.20
CA ASP A 132 -17.99 22.87 -0.88
C ASP A 132 -17.46 22.52 0.53
N PRO A 133 -18.32 22.00 1.43
CA PRO A 133 -17.90 21.67 2.77
C PRO A 133 -16.68 20.75 2.70
N PRO A 134 -15.64 20.97 3.54
CA PRO A 134 -14.47 20.11 3.54
C PRO A 134 -14.91 18.66 3.74
N PRO A 135 -14.31 17.68 3.03
CA PRO A 135 -14.66 16.27 3.17
C PRO A 135 -14.67 15.86 4.65
N ASP A 136 -15.74 15.21 5.10
CA ASP A 136 -15.90 14.78 6.50
C ASP A 136 -14.64 14.02 6.97
N PRO A 137 -14.10 14.33 8.17
CA PRO A 137 -12.87 13.72 8.63
C PRO A 137 -13.06 12.20 8.78
N LEU A 138 -12.21 11.47 8.08
CA LEU A 138 -12.15 10.02 8.13
C LEU A 138 -11.69 9.58 9.53
N LYS A 139 -12.46 8.72 10.19
CA LYS A 139 -12.15 8.27 11.57
C LYS A 139 -11.73 6.81 11.62
N ASN A 140 -12.63 5.89 11.26
CA ASN A 140 -12.41 4.45 11.35
C ASN A 140 -12.73 3.76 10.02
N MET A 141 -11.97 2.72 9.72
CA MET A 141 -12.09 1.93 8.49
C MET A 141 -11.96 0.45 8.83
N TYR A 142 -12.82 -0.38 8.26
CA TYR A 142 -12.79 -1.83 8.43
C TYR A 142 -12.84 -2.48 7.06
N PHE A 143 -11.88 -3.35 6.73
CA PHE A 143 -11.91 -4.10 5.47
C PHE A 143 -11.61 -5.57 5.64
N ALA A 144 -12.25 -6.35 4.78
CA ALA A 144 -11.89 -7.72 4.48
C ALA A 144 -11.38 -7.78 3.02
N ASN A 145 -10.14 -8.21 2.85
CA ASN A 145 -9.46 -8.27 1.56
C ASN A 145 -8.97 -9.69 1.28
N ILE A 146 -8.92 -10.05 0.01
CA ILE A 146 -8.23 -11.23 -0.49
C ILE A 146 -6.90 -10.76 -1.05
N ILE A 147 -5.82 -11.42 -0.65
CA ILE A 147 -4.46 -11.17 -1.14
C ILE A 147 -4.09 -12.27 -2.12
N TRP A 148 -3.58 -11.87 -3.27
CA TRP A 148 -3.01 -12.76 -4.27
C TRP A 148 -1.57 -12.37 -4.59
N SER A 149 -0.61 -13.27 -4.39
CA SER A 149 0.82 -13.09 -4.62
C SER A 149 1.31 -13.92 -5.81
N PRO A 150 1.25 -13.39 -7.05
CA PRO A 150 1.69 -14.13 -8.24
C PRO A 150 3.21 -14.21 -8.37
N ILE A 151 3.95 -13.19 -7.90
CA ILE A 151 5.39 -13.06 -8.12
C ILE A 151 6.12 -13.20 -6.79
N TYR A 152 7.03 -14.19 -6.75
CA TYR A 152 7.98 -14.42 -5.68
C TYR A 152 9.38 -14.33 -6.25
N GLY A 153 10.27 -13.61 -5.58
CA GLY A 153 11.65 -13.47 -6.00
C GLY A 153 12.65 -13.53 -4.86
N LYS A 154 13.90 -13.71 -5.25
CA LYS A 154 15.06 -13.69 -4.37
C LYS A 154 16.04 -12.66 -4.92
N PHE A 155 16.57 -11.80 -4.06
CA PHE A 155 17.69 -10.94 -4.43
C PHE A 155 18.77 -11.04 -3.38
N SER A 156 20.02 -10.86 -3.78
CA SER A 156 21.15 -10.73 -2.86
C SER A 156 21.62 -9.29 -2.84
N ILE A 157 21.66 -8.71 -1.65
CA ILE A 157 22.27 -7.41 -1.42
C ILE A 157 23.69 -7.67 -0.88
N PHE A 158 24.69 -7.04 -1.52
CA PHE A 158 26.11 -7.13 -1.17
C PHE A 158 26.72 -8.55 -1.13
N SER A 159 26.16 -9.51 -1.88
CA SER A 159 26.64 -10.90 -2.00
C SER A 159 26.79 -11.66 -0.67
N LYS A 160 26.28 -11.13 0.44
CA LYS A 160 26.42 -11.70 1.79
C LYS A 160 25.10 -12.13 2.41
N LYS A 161 23.98 -11.51 2.02
CA LYS A 161 22.65 -11.86 2.54
C LYS A 161 21.64 -11.98 1.41
N ILE A 162 20.88 -13.07 1.43
CA ILE A 162 19.80 -13.35 0.50
C ILE A 162 18.51 -12.87 1.16
N TYR A 163 17.80 -11.98 0.48
CA TYR A 163 16.49 -11.50 0.89
C TYR A 163 15.42 -12.08 -0.04
N HIS A 164 14.24 -12.28 0.51
CA HIS A 164 13.08 -12.71 -0.25
C HIS A 164 12.12 -11.55 -0.42
N PHE A 165 11.53 -11.42 -1.60
CA PHE A 165 10.47 -10.46 -1.84
C PHE A 165 9.27 -11.11 -2.51
N ASP A 166 8.10 -10.60 -2.16
CA ASP A 166 6.84 -10.97 -2.75
C ASP A 166 6.11 -9.73 -3.23
N ILE A 167 5.58 -9.79 -4.45
CA ILE A 167 4.65 -8.80 -4.96
C ILE A 167 3.25 -9.42 -4.85
N TYR A 168 2.33 -8.66 -4.28
CA TYR A 168 0.96 -9.08 -4.09
C TYR A 168 -0.02 -8.01 -4.55
N MET A 169 -1.19 -8.47 -4.95
CA MET A 169 -2.37 -7.66 -5.19
C MET A 169 -3.38 -7.96 -4.10
N LEU A 170 -4.25 -7.00 -3.82
CA LEU A 170 -5.34 -7.13 -2.88
C LEU A 170 -6.62 -6.58 -3.48
N ALA A 171 -7.74 -7.23 -3.19
CA ALA A 171 -9.06 -6.76 -3.55
C ALA A 171 -10.03 -7.14 -2.43
N GLY A 172 -10.94 -6.24 -2.09
CA GLY A 172 -11.80 -6.43 -0.94
C GLY A 172 -12.87 -5.36 -0.80
N GLY A 173 -13.67 -5.50 0.25
CA GLY A 173 -14.74 -4.59 0.58
C GLY A 173 -14.75 -4.31 2.07
N GLY A 174 -15.35 -3.19 2.45
CA GLY A 174 -15.32 -2.74 3.83
C GLY A 174 -16.32 -1.66 4.14
N MET A 175 -16.26 -1.21 5.39
CA MET A 175 -17.06 -0.12 5.91
C MET A 175 -16.14 1.04 6.29
N PHE A 176 -16.61 2.24 5.96
CA PHE A 176 -16.04 3.52 6.34
C PHE A 176 -16.98 4.22 7.30
N ASP A 177 -16.48 4.54 8.48
CA ASP A 177 -17.22 5.36 9.43
C ASP A 177 -16.69 6.79 9.35
N ASN A 178 -17.51 7.67 8.77
CA ASN A 178 -17.34 9.12 8.88
C ASN A 178 -18.19 9.62 10.05
N GLU A 179 -17.89 10.81 10.58
CA GLU A 179 -18.59 11.36 11.76
C GLU A 179 -20.12 11.42 11.63
N ARG A 180 -20.64 11.39 10.40
CA ARG A 180 -22.07 11.54 10.10
C ARG A 180 -22.75 10.29 9.53
N SER A 181 -22.01 9.33 8.97
CA SER A 181 -22.61 8.13 8.38
C SER A 181 -21.62 6.99 8.12
N ASN A 182 -22.10 5.75 8.23
CA ASN A 182 -21.38 4.55 7.82
C ASN A 182 -21.63 4.28 6.34
N ARG A 183 -20.57 4.09 5.57
CA ARG A 183 -20.63 3.87 4.11
C ARG A 183 -19.89 2.60 3.72
N PHE A 184 -20.39 1.91 2.72
CA PHE A 184 -19.71 0.76 2.13
C PHE A 184 -18.66 1.25 1.12
N ALA A 185 -17.50 0.62 1.11
CA ALA A 185 -16.43 0.93 0.19
C ALA A 185 -15.74 -0.31 -0.35
N PHE A 186 -15.16 -0.15 -1.52
CA PHE A 186 -14.36 -1.17 -2.18
C PHE A 186 -12.89 -0.81 -2.12
N ASN A 187 -12.04 -1.79 -1.85
CA ASN A 187 -10.60 -1.62 -1.74
C ASN A 187 -9.90 -2.49 -2.78
N VAL A 188 -9.06 -1.87 -3.60
CA VAL A 188 -8.19 -2.57 -4.54
C VAL A 188 -6.80 -2.00 -4.43
N GLY A 189 -5.78 -2.85 -4.46
CA GLY A 189 -4.42 -2.40 -4.29
C GLY A 189 -3.38 -3.41 -4.73
N ALA A 190 -2.13 -2.95 -4.69
CA ALA A 190 -0.97 -3.78 -4.90
C ALA A 190 0.11 -3.37 -3.90
N GLY A 191 1.01 -4.28 -3.60
CA GLY A 191 2.10 -3.99 -2.70
C GLY A 191 3.24 -4.98 -2.83
N ALA A 192 4.32 -4.66 -2.14
CA ALA A 192 5.50 -5.48 -2.06
C ALA A 192 5.81 -5.79 -0.59
N LYS A 193 6.33 -6.98 -0.34
CA LYS A 193 6.78 -7.42 0.98
C LYS A 193 8.18 -7.97 0.85
N VAL A 194 9.07 -7.50 1.72
CA VAL A 194 10.47 -7.94 1.79
C VAL A 194 10.66 -8.65 3.12
N PHE A 195 11.02 -9.93 3.06
CA PHE A 195 11.27 -10.75 4.24
C PHE A 195 12.72 -10.59 4.65
N VAL A 196 12.93 -10.09 5.86
CA VAL A 196 14.27 -9.91 6.44
C VAL A 196 14.69 -11.19 7.16
N ASN A 197 13.75 -11.81 7.88
CA ASN A 197 13.90 -13.05 8.65
C ASN A 197 12.63 -13.90 8.51
N ASP A 198 12.64 -15.14 9.02
CA ASP A 198 11.48 -16.05 9.00
C ASP A 198 10.27 -15.56 9.83
N TRP A 199 10.48 -14.60 10.72
CA TRP A 199 9.43 -14.06 11.57
C TRP A 199 9.10 -12.59 11.28
N PHE A 200 9.94 -11.88 10.50
CA PHE A 200 9.83 -10.43 10.30
C PHE A 200 9.95 -10.05 8.83
N ALA A 201 9.00 -9.25 8.36
CA ALA A 201 9.01 -8.66 7.04
C ALA A 201 8.65 -7.18 7.07
N VAL A 202 9.10 -6.46 6.04
CA VAL A 202 8.74 -5.07 5.78
C VAL A 202 7.78 -5.05 4.60
N ARG A 203 6.77 -4.21 4.66
CA ARG A 203 5.68 -4.14 3.70
C ARG A 203 5.49 -2.73 3.18
N VAL A 204 5.20 -2.63 1.90
CA VAL A 204 4.78 -1.39 1.23
C VAL A 204 3.50 -1.70 0.49
N ASP A 205 2.43 -0.93 0.72
CA ASP A 205 1.19 -1.06 -0.04
C ASP A 205 0.82 0.26 -0.72
N PHE A 206 0.27 0.12 -1.92
CA PHE A 206 -0.48 1.13 -2.63
C PHE A 206 -1.92 0.65 -2.78
N ARG A 207 -2.87 1.39 -2.20
CA ARG A 207 -4.29 1.03 -2.18
C ARG A 207 -5.10 2.17 -2.78
N ASN A 208 -6.10 1.81 -3.55
CA ASN A 208 -7.14 2.71 -4.04
C ASN A 208 -8.46 2.25 -3.43
N ILE A 209 -9.08 3.16 -2.70
CA ILE A 209 -10.32 2.89 -2.01
C ILE A 209 -11.40 3.72 -2.65
N THR A 210 -12.34 3.01 -3.25
CA THR A 210 -13.47 3.58 -3.95
C THR A 210 -14.67 3.60 -3.02
N VAL A 211 -15.13 4.80 -2.68
CA VAL A 211 -16.35 5.01 -1.87
C VAL A 211 -17.48 5.40 -2.81
N ARG A 212 -18.67 4.83 -2.61
CA ARG A 212 -19.89 5.32 -3.27
C ARG A 212 -20.57 6.33 -2.35
N GLU A 213 -20.56 7.59 -2.74
CA GLU A 213 -21.36 8.61 -2.07
C GLU A 213 -22.80 8.56 -2.62
N GLY A 214 -23.77 8.43 -1.73
CA GLY A 214 -25.18 8.30 -2.08
C GLY A 214 -25.93 9.61 -1.86
N ALA A 215 -26.31 10.24 -2.98
CA ALA A 215 -27.27 11.35 -3.19
C ALA A 215 -27.04 12.67 -2.40
N PRO A 216 -27.10 13.85 -3.06
CA PRO A 216 -27.70 14.12 -4.37
C PRO A 216 -26.78 13.84 -5.56
N PHE A 217 -25.49 13.60 -5.34
CA PHE A 217 -24.55 13.23 -6.39
C PHE A 217 -24.03 11.82 -6.13
N ASN A 218 -24.34 10.88 -7.03
CA ASN A 218 -23.79 9.52 -7.06
C ASN A 218 -22.33 9.59 -7.51
N GLN A 219 -21.48 10.25 -6.72
CA GLN A 219 -20.08 10.44 -7.03
C GLN A 219 -19.27 9.28 -6.46
N ILE A 220 -18.43 8.74 -7.34
CA ILE A 220 -17.47 7.69 -6.99
C ILE A 220 -16.18 8.41 -6.65
N VAL A 221 -15.87 8.51 -5.35
CA VAL A 221 -14.64 9.13 -4.87
C VAL A 221 -13.58 8.04 -4.69
N ASN A 222 -12.37 8.30 -5.19
CA ASN A 222 -11.28 7.33 -5.26
C ASN A 222 -10.09 7.77 -4.39
N ASN A 223 -10.11 7.39 -3.13
CA ASN A 223 -9.05 7.74 -2.19
C ASN A 223 -7.83 6.84 -2.38
N ARG A 224 -6.69 7.44 -2.75
CA ARG A 224 -5.40 6.74 -2.86
C ARG A 224 -4.65 6.78 -1.53
N ILE A 225 -4.23 5.62 -1.06
CA ILE A 225 -3.49 5.43 0.18
C ILE A 225 -2.14 4.79 -0.13
N TYR A 226 -1.09 5.43 0.36
CA TYR A 226 0.26 4.85 0.37
C TYR A 226 0.56 4.46 1.81
N SER A 227 1.03 3.24 2.03
CA SER A 227 1.36 2.77 3.38
C SER A 227 2.69 2.01 3.42
N LEU A 228 3.38 2.17 4.54
CA LEU A 228 4.60 1.49 4.90
C LEU A 228 4.38 0.83 6.24
N GLY A 229 4.81 -0.42 6.38
CA GLY A 229 4.63 -1.14 7.61
C GLY A 229 5.57 -2.29 7.80
N VAL A 230 5.38 -2.94 8.94
CA VAL A 230 6.14 -4.10 9.36
C VAL A 230 5.18 -5.23 9.67
N SER A 231 5.60 -6.45 9.40
CA SER A 231 4.80 -7.62 9.68
C SER A 231 5.57 -8.72 10.37
N ALA A 232 4.87 -9.40 11.27
CA ALA A 232 5.37 -10.50 12.06
C ALA A 232 4.60 -11.79 11.74
N PHE A 233 5.31 -12.90 11.60
CA PHE A 233 4.73 -14.21 11.25
C PHE A 233 4.73 -15.16 12.45
N LEU A 234 3.58 -15.84 12.62
CA LEU A 234 3.38 -16.90 13.60
C LEU A 234 2.85 -18.17 12.89
N PRO A 235 3.38 -19.37 13.17
CA PRO A 235 4.51 -19.67 14.08
C PRO A 235 5.87 -19.19 13.55
N THR A 236 6.80 -18.89 14.47
CA THR A 236 8.11 -18.27 14.18
C THR A 236 9.05 -19.17 13.38
N LYS A 237 8.84 -20.49 13.41
CA LYS A 237 9.65 -21.45 12.65
C LYS A 237 8.88 -21.95 11.44
N SER A 238 9.56 -21.91 10.30
CA SER A 238 9.02 -22.46 9.07
C SER A 238 8.80 -23.96 9.20
N ARG A 239 7.56 -24.45 9.01
CA ARG A 239 7.26 -25.88 9.09
C ARG A 239 7.87 -26.57 7.87
N ASN A 240 9.06 -27.13 8.06
CA ASN A 240 9.69 -28.04 7.11
C ASN A 240 8.99 -29.39 7.25
N ASN A 241 7.98 -29.65 6.40
CA ASN A 241 7.56 -31.03 6.18
C ASN A 241 8.59 -31.67 5.25
N ILE A 242 9.32 -32.64 5.81
CA ILE A 242 10.02 -33.71 5.07
C ILE A 242 9.00 -34.43 4.20
#